data_AF-A0AAD6SZJ6-F1
#
_entry.id   AF-A0AAD6SZJ6-F1
#
_cell.length_a   1.000
_cell.length_b   1.000
_cell.length_c   1.000
_cell.angle_alpha   90.00
_cell.angle_beta   90.00
_cell.angle_gamma   90.00
#
_symmetry.space_group_name_H-M   'P 1'
#
loop_
_entity.id
_entity.type
_entity.pdbx_description
1 polymer ?
#
loop_
_entity_poly.entity_id
_entity_poly.type
_entity_poly.pdbx_seq_one_letter_code
_entity_poly.pdbx_strand_id
1 'polypeptide(L)'
;MRLAIAISTAMSLVALVSGAAIDGEAQTTPLAAPFGINIGFNPSQGNTVAWVAGQSKCTAVPLGPIGANFCGRDFVLINPFTGNGITFVAGGCGESPFWITQVSKGGIFAECTSFGEADACDVTTEWHCI
;
A
#
# COMPACT_ATOMS: atom_id res chain seq x y z
N MET A 1 9.15 -9.10 -77.78
CA MET A 1 9.67 -10.41 -77.34
C MET A 1 9.41 -10.53 -75.84
N ARG A 2 8.78 -11.62 -75.42
CA ARG A 2 8.50 -11.97 -74.02
C ARG A 2 9.81 -12.34 -73.31
N LEU A 3 9.99 -11.98 -72.04
CA LEU A 3 10.18 -12.97 -70.96
C LEU A 3 10.09 -12.31 -69.58
N ALA A 4 9.24 -12.88 -68.74
CA ALA A 4 9.07 -12.58 -67.32
C ALA A 4 9.81 -13.64 -66.50
N ILE A 5 10.41 -13.28 -65.36
CA ILE A 5 10.59 -14.18 -64.21
C ILE A 5 10.37 -13.37 -62.93
N ALA A 6 9.43 -13.85 -62.11
CA ALA A 6 9.04 -13.32 -60.80
C ALA A 6 9.73 -14.10 -59.67
N ILE A 7 10.12 -13.43 -58.58
CA ILE A 7 10.37 -13.99 -57.23
C ILE A 7 10.08 -12.85 -56.23
N SER A 8 8.87 -12.72 -55.67
CA SER A 8 8.33 -13.32 -54.43
C SER A 8 8.97 -12.86 -53.10
N THR A 9 8.13 -12.34 -52.20
CA THR A 9 8.23 -12.24 -50.71
C THR A 9 9.31 -11.33 -50.09
N ALA A 10 9.12 -10.56 -49.01
CA ALA A 10 8.00 -10.28 -48.11
C ALA A 10 8.31 -9.03 -47.24
N MET A 11 7.26 -8.47 -46.65
CA MET A 11 7.20 -7.47 -45.57
C MET A 11 8.32 -7.52 -44.52
N SER A 12 8.76 -6.34 -44.08
CA SER A 12 8.95 -6.07 -42.64
C SER A 12 8.87 -4.55 -42.36
N LEU A 13 7.73 -4.15 -41.78
CA LEU A 13 7.60 -2.89 -41.05
C LEU A 13 8.39 -3.02 -39.75
N VAL A 14 9.43 -2.22 -39.55
CA VAL A 14 10.04 -2.05 -38.22
C VAL A 14 9.31 -0.89 -37.55
N ALA A 15 8.38 -1.21 -36.66
CA ALA A 15 7.77 -0.24 -35.76
C ALA A 15 8.82 0.20 -34.72
N LEU A 16 9.16 1.48 -34.72
CA LEU A 16 9.89 2.12 -33.64
C LEU A 16 9.00 2.12 -32.40
N VAL A 17 9.24 1.19 -31.47
CA VAL A 17 8.68 1.27 -30.13
C VAL A 17 9.52 2.30 -29.37
N SER A 18 8.96 3.49 -29.17
CA SER A 18 9.41 4.43 -28.17
C SER A 18 9.18 3.81 -26.80
N GLY A 19 10.18 3.07 -26.29
CA GLY A 19 10.20 2.64 -24.90
C GLY A 19 10.46 3.84 -24.02
N ALA A 20 9.40 4.46 -23.52
CA ALA A 20 9.52 5.35 -22.36
C ALA A 20 9.92 4.48 -21.16
N ALA A 21 11.18 4.58 -20.75
CA ALA A 21 11.58 4.15 -19.43
C ALA A 21 10.84 5.05 -18.42
N ILE A 22 9.72 4.56 -17.90
CA ILE A 22 9.16 5.04 -16.65
C ILE A 22 10.09 4.53 -15.55
N ASP A 23 11.08 5.35 -15.24
CA ASP A 23 11.81 5.29 -13.98
C ASP A 23 10.78 5.53 -12.87
N GLY A 24 10.25 4.43 -12.34
CA GLY A 24 9.30 4.45 -11.24
C GLY A 24 10.04 4.69 -9.94
N GLU A 25 10.61 5.88 -9.77
CA GLU A 25 10.99 6.35 -8.45
C GLU A 25 9.71 6.40 -7.62
N ALA A 26 9.57 5.45 -6.70
CA ALA A 26 8.50 5.45 -5.71
C ALA A 26 8.49 6.85 -5.10
N GLN A 27 7.36 7.55 -5.22
CA GLN A 27 7.20 8.92 -4.76
C GLN A 27 7.56 8.98 -3.26
N THR A 28 8.77 9.47 -2.95
CA THR A 28 9.37 9.48 -1.60
C THR A 28 8.86 10.62 -0.74
N THR A 29 8.08 11.55 -1.30
CA THR A 29 7.41 12.58 -0.54
C THR A 29 6.15 11.98 0.09
N PRO A 30 6.03 11.90 1.43
CA PRO A 30 4.79 11.53 2.07
C PRO A 30 3.67 12.45 1.57
N LEU A 31 2.56 11.88 1.14
CA LEU A 31 1.33 12.66 1.04
C LEU A 31 1.08 13.28 2.42
N ALA A 32 0.70 14.56 2.49
CA ALA A 32 0.18 15.11 3.74
C ALA A 32 -1.06 14.30 4.12
N ALA A 33 -0.90 13.32 5.01
CA ALA A 33 -1.93 12.37 5.37
C ALA A 33 -3.11 13.16 5.95
N PRO A 34 -4.31 13.10 5.34
CA PRO A 34 -5.44 13.86 5.85
C PRO A 34 -5.90 13.35 7.22
N PHE A 35 -5.47 12.15 7.63
CA PHE A 35 -5.73 11.54 8.93
C PHE A 35 -4.61 10.53 9.25
N GLY A 36 -4.40 10.26 10.53
CA GLY A 36 -3.45 9.24 10.98
C GLY A 36 -4.02 7.82 10.95
N ILE A 37 -3.14 6.82 10.87
CA ILE A 37 -3.47 5.40 10.97
C ILE A 37 -2.72 4.81 12.17
N ASN A 38 -3.43 4.06 13.00
CA ASN A 38 -2.83 3.29 14.09
C ASN A 38 -2.72 1.82 13.69
N ILE A 39 -1.64 1.17 14.12
CA ILE A 39 -1.46 -0.27 14.04
C ILE A 39 -1.14 -0.78 15.45
N GLY A 40 -1.68 -1.96 15.76
CA GLY A 40 -1.54 -2.56 17.07
C GLY A 40 -1.86 -4.04 17.09
N PHE A 41 -1.88 -4.60 18.29
CA PHE A 41 -2.19 -6.01 18.52
C PHE A 41 -3.46 -6.15 19.34
N ASN A 42 -4.34 -7.05 18.90
CA ASN A 42 -5.48 -7.54 19.66
C ASN A 42 -5.16 -8.95 20.19
N PRO A 43 -4.58 -9.09 21.40
CA PRO A 43 -4.26 -10.39 22.00
C PRO A 43 -5.47 -11.32 22.14
N SER A 44 -6.65 -10.82 22.52
CA SER A 44 -7.88 -11.64 22.60
C SER A 44 -8.26 -12.31 21.28
N GLN A 45 -8.03 -11.64 20.14
CA GLN A 45 -8.33 -12.17 18.81
C GLN A 45 -7.12 -12.79 18.12
N GLY A 46 -5.93 -12.69 18.71
CA GLY A 46 -4.68 -13.19 18.12
C GLY A 46 -4.26 -12.48 16.83
N ASN A 47 -4.70 -11.23 16.60
CA ASN A 47 -4.47 -10.51 15.35
C ASN A 47 -3.71 -9.19 15.54
N THR A 48 -2.84 -8.87 14.59
CA THR A 48 -2.43 -7.50 14.29
C THR A 48 -3.59 -6.79 13.62
N VAL A 49 -3.87 -5.55 14.02
CA VAL A 49 -5.03 -4.78 13.58
C VAL A 49 -4.65 -3.35 13.22
N ALA A 50 -5.45 -2.71 12.36
CA ALA A 50 -5.31 -1.30 12.00
C ALA A 50 -6.62 -0.54 12.18
N TRP A 51 -6.54 0.75 12.48
CA TRP A 51 -7.69 1.65 12.55
C TRP A 51 -7.28 3.09 12.27
N VAL A 52 -8.26 3.95 11.96
CA VAL A 52 -8.03 5.39 11.81
C VAL A 52 -7.78 6.02 13.18
N ALA A 53 -6.73 6.84 13.31
CA ALA A 53 -6.42 7.54 14.55
C ALA A 53 -7.61 8.43 14.99
N GLY A 54 -7.93 8.40 16.29
CA GLY A 54 -9.11 9.08 16.85
C GLY A 54 -10.44 8.33 16.68
N GLN A 55 -10.48 7.21 15.94
CA GLN A 55 -11.62 6.29 15.93
C GLN A 55 -11.47 5.22 17.01
N SER A 56 -12.58 4.54 17.34
CA SER A 56 -12.58 3.46 18.33
C SER A 56 -11.75 2.26 17.87
N LYS A 57 -10.96 1.68 18.78
CA LYS A 57 -10.18 0.45 18.50
C LYS A 57 -11.08 -0.76 18.24
N CYS A 58 -12.34 -0.72 18.67
CA CYS A 58 -13.33 -1.76 18.42
C CYS A 58 -13.74 -1.87 16.94
N THR A 59 -13.45 -0.86 16.10
CA THR A 59 -13.68 -0.92 14.65
C THR A 59 -12.40 -1.28 13.88
N ALA A 60 -11.38 -1.77 14.57
CA ALA A 60 -10.12 -2.12 13.93
C ALA A 60 -10.29 -3.32 12.98
N VAL A 61 -9.55 -3.27 11.88
CA VAL A 61 -9.56 -4.32 10.86
C VAL A 61 -8.34 -5.22 11.04
N PRO A 62 -8.49 -6.55 10.90
CA PRO A 62 -7.37 -7.46 11.04
C PRO A 62 -6.41 -7.36 9.86
N LEU A 63 -5.13 -7.19 10.16
CA LEU A 63 -4.01 -7.22 9.21
C LEU A 63 -3.40 -8.63 9.07
N GLY A 64 -3.69 -9.53 10.02
CA GLY A 64 -3.19 -10.90 10.05
C GLY A 64 -2.92 -11.38 11.48
N PRO A 65 -2.49 -12.63 11.67
CA PRO A 65 -2.13 -13.15 12.99
C PRO A 65 -0.99 -12.34 13.64
N ILE A 66 -1.00 -12.23 14.96
CA ILE A 66 0.13 -11.65 15.71
C ILE A 66 1.41 -12.44 15.37
N GLY A 67 2.50 -11.71 15.11
CA GLY A 67 3.80 -12.29 14.73
C GLY A 67 3.91 -12.69 13.25
N ALA A 68 2.82 -12.67 12.48
CA ALA A 68 2.89 -12.80 11.03
C ALA A 68 3.34 -11.47 10.40
N ASN A 69 4.14 -11.55 9.33
CA ASN A 69 4.47 -10.38 8.53
C ASN A 69 3.23 -9.95 7.73
N PHE A 70 2.69 -8.77 8.05
CA PHE A 70 1.53 -8.19 7.37
C PHE A 70 1.91 -7.20 6.26
N CYS A 71 3.19 -6.91 6.06
CA CYS A 71 3.63 -6.04 4.98
C CYS A 71 3.34 -6.64 3.60
N GLY A 72 3.09 -5.76 2.63
CA GLY A 72 2.69 -6.15 1.28
C GLY A 72 1.27 -6.71 1.19
N ARG A 73 0.51 -6.73 2.29
CA ARG A 73 -0.90 -7.14 2.29
C ARG A 73 -1.81 -5.93 2.31
N ASP A 74 -2.80 -5.96 1.43
CA ASP A 74 -3.85 -4.95 1.37
C ASP A 74 -4.75 -5.01 2.62
N PHE A 75 -5.08 -3.84 3.15
CA PHE A 75 -6.13 -3.66 4.13
C PHE A 75 -6.97 -2.43 3.81
N VAL A 76 -8.23 -2.42 4.21
CA VAL A 76 -9.18 -1.35 3.90
C VAL A 76 -9.59 -0.64 5.17
N LEU A 77 -9.45 0.69 5.19
CA LEU A 77 -10.01 1.55 6.23
C LEU A 77 -11.04 2.50 5.64
N ILE A 78 -12.04 2.86 6.43
CA ILE A 78 -13.05 3.85 6.05
C ILE A 78 -12.48 5.25 6.26
N ASN A 79 -12.46 6.07 5.21
CA ASN A 79 -12.04 7.46 5.29
C ASN A 79 -13.01 8.26 6.19
N PRO A 80 -12.54 8.90 7.27
CA PRO A 80 -13.41 9.60 8.22
C PRO A 80 -14.11 10.83 7.64
N PHE A 81 -13.59 11.41 6.55
CA PHE A 81 -14.15 12.61 5.91
C PHE A 81 -15.14 12.29 4.79
N THR A 82 -14.99 11.14 4.13
CA THR A 82 -15.81 10.79 2.95
C THR A 82 -16.69 9.56 3.14
N GLY A 83 -16.44 8.75 4.17
CA GLY A 83 -17.14 7.47 4.39
C GLY A 83 -16.76 6.36 3.39
N ASN A 84 -15.88 6.63 2.43
CA ASN A 84 -15.45 5.66 1.43
C ASN A 84 -14.29 4.79 1.94
N GLY A 85 -14.26 3.53 1.50
CA GLY A 85 -13.12 2.64 1.76
C GLY A 85 -11.87 3.08 1.00
N ILE A 86 -10.72 3.06 1.67
CA ILE A 86 -9.41 3.27 1.07
C ILE A 86 -8.56 2.03 1.32
N THR A 87 -7.96 1.50 0.26
CA THR A 87 -7.01 0.40 0.33
C THR A 87 -5.61 0.92 0.63
N PHE A 88 -5.00 0.33 1.64
CA PHE A 88 -3.66 0.61 2.11
C PHE A 88 -2.80 -0.64 2.10
N VAL A 89 -1.49 -0.44 2.03
CA VAL A 89 -0.48 -1.48 2.20
C VAL A 89 0.58 -0.96 3.15
N ALA A 90 0.98 -1.79 4.11
CA ALA A 90 2.10 -1.51 4.98
C ALA A 90 3.43 -1.91 4.33
N GLY A 91 4.48 -1.11 4.52
CA GLY A 91 5.85 -1.35 4.05
C GLY A 91 6.86 -1.14 5.18
N GLY A 92 8.00 -1.82 5.14
CA GLY A 92 9.05 -1.71 6.16
C GLY A 92 8.83 -2.55 7.44
N CYS A 93 7.88 -3.49 7.46
CA CYS A 93 7.62 -4.35 8.63
C CYS A 93 8.84 -5.24 8.93
N GLY A 94 9.66 -4.84 9.91
CA GLY A 94 10.90 -5.52 10.30
C GLY A 94 12.14 -4.62 10.25
N GLU A 95 12.04 -3.45 9.61
CA GLU A 95 13.12 -2.47 9.50
C GLU A 95 12.57 -1.06 9.75
N SER A 96 13.46 -0.09 9.98
CA SER A 96 13.08 1.33 9.99
C SER A 96 13.58 1.95 8.68
N PRO A 97 12.75 2.71 7.94
CA PRO A 97 11.42 3.21 8.33
C PRO A 97 10.28 2.19 8.16
N PHE A 98 9.20 2.37 8.93
CA PHE A 98 7.92 1.70 8.75
C PHE A 98 6.93 2.71 8.15
N TRP A 99 6.15 2.36 7.13
CA TRP A 99 5.27 3.30 6.44
C TRP A 99 4.00 2.64 5.89
N ILE A 100 3.01 3.47 5.57
CA ILE A 100 1.78 3.06 4.89
C ILE A 100 1.73 3.69 3.51
N THR A 101 1.37 2.92 2.49
CA THR A 101 1.11 3.36 1.12
C THR A 101 -0.38 3.33 0.84
N GLN A 102 -0.92 4.36 0.18
CA GLN A 102 -2.27 4.32 -0.37
C GLN A 102 -2.23 3.71 -1.77
N VAL A 103 -2.84 2.52 -1.96
CA VAL A 103 -2.72 1.73 -3.20
C VAL A 103 -3.20 2.52 -4.42
N SER A 104 -4.32 3.25 -4.29
CA SER A 104 -4.87 4.03 -5.40
C SER A 104 -4.04 5.25 -5.81
N LYS A 105 -3.10 5.69 -4.97
CA LYS A 105 -2.23 6.85 -5.26
C LYS A 105 -0.79 6.46 -5.57
N GLY A 106 -0.38 5.21 -5.28
CA GLY A 106 0.95 4.69 -5.59
C GLY A 106 2.10 5.32 -4.78
N GLY A 107 1.81 6.06 -3.71
CA GLY A 107 2.81 6.77 -2.90
C GLY A 107 2.62 6.58 -1.40
N ILE A 108 3.66 6.95 -0.63
CA ILE A 108 3.63 6.90 0.84
C ILE A 108 2.52 7.81 1.32
N PHE A 109 1.54 7.21 2.01
CA PHE A 109 0.45 7.90 2.66
C PHE A 109 0.91 8.55 3.96
N ALA A 110 1.66 7.82 4.78
CA ALA A 110 2.14 8.28 6.08
C ALA A 110 3.36 7.46 6.53
N GLU A 111 4.26 8.10 7.28
CA GLU A 111 5.36 7.40 7.96
C GLU A 111 4.93 7.03 9.38
N CYS A 112 5.34 5.86 9.83
CA CYS A 112 4.94 5.32 11.12
C CYS A 112 6.07 5.45 12.13
N THR A 113 5.70 5.89 13.32
CA THR A 113 6.58 5.95 14.49
C THR A 113 6.06 5.02 15.57
N SER A 114 6.97 4.47 16.38
CA SER A 114 6.57 3.62 17.49
C SER A 114 5.78 4.43 18.51
N PHE A 115 4.66 3.87 18.94
CA PHE A 115 3.70 4.50 19.82
C PHE A 115 3.12 3.42 20.74
N GLY A 116 3.41 3.46 22.03
CA GLY A 116 3.00 2.42 22.98
C GLY A 116 1.89 2.89 23.92
N GLU A 117 0.67 2.41 23.71
CA GLU A 117 -0.48 2.66 24.60
C GLU A 117 -1.39 1.44 24.66
N ALA A 118 -1.52 0.85 25.85
CA ALA A 118 -2.49 -0.22 26.15
C ALA A 118 -3.88 0.39 26.39
N ASP A 119 -4.94 -0.27 25.93
CA ASP A 119 -6.22 0.42 25.83
C ASP A 119 -7.46 -0.48 25.68
N ALA A 120 -8.63 0.17 25.61
CA ALA A 120 -9.95 -0.45 25.45
C ALA A 120 -10.05 -1.39 24.23
N CYS A 121 -11.00 -2.33 24.28
CA CYS A 121 -11.21 -3.39 23.29
C CYS A 121 -10.08 -4.43 23.21
N ASP A 122 -9.21 -4.48 24.25
CA ASP A 122 -8.04 -5.36 24.32
C ASP A 122 -7.09 -5.16 23.13
N VAL A 123 -6.86 -3.90 22.74
CA VAL A 123 -5.94 -3.53 21.66
C VAL A 123 -4.83 -2.65 22.20
N THR A 124 -3.59 -3.11 22.04
CA THR A 124 -2.40 -2.31 22.33
C THR A 124 -1.92 -1.64 21.06
N THR A 125 -1.83 -0.31 21.07
CA THR A 125 -1.26 0.45 19.94
C THR A 125 0.25 0.32 19.99
N GLU A 126 0.84 0.10 18.83
CA GLU A 126 2.28 -0.03 18.66
C GLU A 126 2.87 0.99 17.71
N TRP A 127 2.08 1.43 16.72
CA TRP A 127 2.53 2.35 15.69
C TRP A 127 1.47 3.40 15.43
N HIS A 128 1.93 4.63 15.28
CA HIS A 128 1.14 5.77 14.85
C HIS A 128 1.75 6.36 13.58
N CYS A 129 0.95 6.42 12.51
CA CYS A 129 1.37 6.84 11.18
C CYS A 129 0.73 8.18 10.81
N ILE A 130 1.55 9.19 10.50
CA ILE A 130 1.14 10.56 10.12
C ILE A 130 1.97 11.13 8.97
#